data_AF-A0A7J3JE24-F1
#
_entry.id   AF-A0A7J3JE24-F1
#
_cell.length_a   1.000
_cell.length_b   1.000
_cell.length_c   1.000
_cell.angle_alpha   90.00
_cell.angle_beta   90.00
_cell.angle_gamma   90.00
#
_symmetry.space_group_name_H-M   'P 1'
#
loop_
_entity.id
_entity.type
_entity.pdbx_description
1 polymer ?
#
loop_
_entity_poly.entity_id
_entity_poly.type
_entity_poly.pdbx_seq_one_letter_code
_entity_poly.pdbx_strand_id
1 'polypeptide(L)'
;MKTEQKRKMSRQEAGRIGGRKVASERGPEFYRAIGKKGGETVAEQRGSKFYQEIGRKGGESRSNRAKKNSRAKGKLAGRKAT
;
A
#
# COMPACT_ATOMS: atom_id res chain seq x y z
N MET A 1 -33.42 -8.89 37.83
CA MET A 1 -33.57 -8.26 36.50
C MET A 1 -32.17 -8.07 35.92
N LYS A 2 -31.80 -8.80 34.86
CA LYS A 2 -30.49 -8.63 34.20
C LYS A 2 -30.62 -7.45 33.24
N THR A 3 -29.96 -6.34 33.57
CA THR A 3 -29.92 -5.18 32.69
C THR A 3 -29.08 -5.54 31.45
N GLU A 4 -29.74 -5.57 30.30
CA GLU A 4 -29.07 -5.66 29.01
C GLU A 4 -28.22 -4.40 28.84
N GLN A 5 -26.93 -4.50 29.14
CA GLN A 5 -25.96 -3.53 28.65
C GLN A 5 -25.97 -3.62 27.12
N LYS A 6 -26.76 -2.73 26.50
CA LYS A 6 -26.80 -2.51 25.05
C LYS A 6 -25.36 -2.47 24.55
N ARG A 7 -24.94 -3.51 23.81
CA ARG A 7 -23.56 -3.64 23.31
C ARG A 7 -23.24 -2.40 22.48
N LYS A 8 -22.48 -1.46 23.06
CA LYS A 8 -22.07 -0.24 22.38
C LYS A 8 -21.04 -0.63 21.32
N MET A 9 -21.30 -0.27 20.07
CA MET A 9 -20.41 -0.53 18.95
C MET A 9 -19.03 0.09 19.20
N SER A 10 -17.96 -0.65 18.92
CA SER A 10 -16.59 -0.16 19.02
C SER A 10 -16.29 0.90 17.96
N ARG A 11 -15.34 1.80 18.22
CA ARG A 11 -14.85 2.79 17.23
C ARG A 11 -14.36 2.12 15.94
N GLN A 12 -13.68 0.99 16.07
CA GLN A 12 -13.19 0.23 14.92
C GLN A 12 -14.35 -0.38 14.11
N GLU A 13 -15.38 -0.89 14.81
CA GLU A 13 -16.58 -1.43 14.15
C GLU A 13 -17.37 -0.33 13.44
N ALA A 14 -17.53 0.83 14.08
CA ALA A 14 -18.16 2.00 13.48
C ALA A 14 -17.40 2.46 12.22
N GLY A 15 -16.06 2.54 12.28
CA GLY A 15 -15.23 2.88 11.13
C GLY A 15 -15.35 1.88 9.98
N ARG A 16 -15.35 0.57 10.30
CA ARG A 16 -15.52 -0.49 9.29
C ARG A 16 -16.91 -0.42 8.62
N ILE A 17 -17.97 -0.23 9.41
CA ILE A 17 -19.34 -0.14 8.90
C ILE A 17 -19.51 1.11 8.05
N GLY A 18 -19.00 2.26 8.51
CA GLY A 18 -19.01 3.51 7.74
C GLY A 18 -18.28 3.37 6.40
N GLY A 19 -17.07 2.78 6.41
CA GLY A 19 -16.32 2.52 5.19
C GLY A 19 -17.04 1.60 4.21
N ARG A 20 -17.66 0.52 4.71
CA ARG A 20 -18.46 -0.40 3.87
C ARG A 20 -19.68 0.29 3.26
N LYS A 21 -20.39 1.11 4.04
CA LYS A 21 -21.54 1.87 3.56
C LYS A 21 -21.13 2.81 2.43
N VAL A 22 -20.07 3.60 2.63
CA VAL A 22 -19.56 4.52 1.61
C VAL A 22 -19.12 3.77 0.35
N ALA A 23 -18.39 2.65 0.50
CA ALA A 23 -17.96 1.86 -0.64
C ALA A 23 -19.15 1.31 -1.45
N SER A 24 -20.20 0.85 -0.77
CA SER A 24 -21.42 0.35 -1.42
C SER A 24 -22.22 1.46 -2.12
N GLU A 25 -22.32 2.64 -1.52
CA GLU A 25 -23.09 3.77 -2.06
C GLU A 25 -22.37 4.47 -3.23
N ARG A 26 -21.05 4.58 -3.15
CA ARG A 26 -20.26 5.41 -4.08
C ARG A 26 -19.60 4.62 -5.21
N GLY A 27 -19.38 3.33 -5.01
CA GLY A 27 -18.79 2.45 -6.02
C GLY A 27 -17.33 2.79 -6.40
N PRO A 28 -16.78 2.10 -7.41
CA PRO A 28 -15.36 2.19 -7.77
C PRO A 28 -14.97 3.52 -8.42
N GLU A 29 -15.87 4.14 -9.19
CA GLU A 29 -15.59 5.41 -9.90
C GLU A 29 -15.31 6.56 -8.94
N PHE A 30 -15.94 6.58 -7.77
CA PHE A 30 -15.68 7.56 -6.72
C PHE A 30 -14.20 7.54 -6.28
N TYR A 31 -13.65 6.36 -6.03
CA TYR A 31 -12.25 6.23 -5.63
C TYR A 31 -11.28 6.48 -6.79
N ARG A 32 -11.65 6.12 -8.02
CA ARG A 32 -10.88 6.46 -9.23
C ARG A 32 -10.76 7.98 -9.39
N ALA A 33 -11.86 8.72 -9.23
CA ALA A 33 -11.85 10.18 -9.31
C ALA A 33 -10.99 10.82 -8.21
N ILE A 34 -11.07 10.32 -6.97
CA ILE A 34 -10.23 10.78 -5.85
C ILE A 34 -8.75 10.51 -6.15
N GLY A 35 -8.42 9.30 -6.62
CA GLY A 35 -7.06 8.92 -6.99
C GLY A 35 -6.50 9.79 -8.12
N LYS A 36 -7.31 10.04 -9.17
CA LYS A 36 -6.95 10.91 -10.28
C LYS A 36 -6.65 12.33 -9.80
N LYS A 37 -7.56 12.93 -9.02
CA LYS A 37 -7.39 14.28 -8.46
C LYS A 37 -6.12 14.39 -7.61
N GLY A 38 -5.86 13.41 -6.75
CA GLY A 38 -4.63 13.38 -5.95
C GLY A 38 -3.37 13.26 -6.81
N GLY A 39 -3.41 12.43 -7.86
CA GLY A 39 -2.32 12.30 -8.82
C GLY A 39 -2.03 13.59 -9.59
N GLU A 40 -3.08 14.29 -10.04
CA GLU A 40 -2.98 15.58 -10.73
C GLU A 40 -2.35 16.65 -9.82
N THR A 41 -2.79 16.76 -8.56
CA THR A 41 -2.18 17.70 -7.60
C THR A 41 -0.69 17.41 -7.39
N VAL A 42 -0.31 16.14 -7.25
CA VAL A 42 1.12 15.78 -7.09
C VAL A 42 1.91 16.10 -8.35
N ALA A 43 1.36 15.83 -9.54
CA ALA A 43 2.01 16.10 -10.80
C ALA A 43 2.27 17.60 -11.00
N GLU A 44 1.27 18.44 -10.68
CA GLU A 44 1.38 19.90 -10.74
C GLU A 44 2.43 20.43 -9.76
N GLN A 45 2.43 19.97 -8.51
CA GLN A 45 3.33 20.47 -7.47
C GLN A 45 4.78 19.99 -7.62
N ARG A 46 4.99 18.76 -8.10
CA ARG A 46 6.30 18.07 -8.06
C ARG A 46 6.97 17.94 -9.42
N GLY A 47 6.21 18.04 -10.51
CA GLY A 47 6.70 17.94 -11.87
C GLY A 47 7.33 16.58 -12.22
N SER A 48 7.97 16.52 -13.39
CA SER A 48 8.51 15.28 -13.98
C SER A 48 9.69 14.67 -13.20
N LYS A 49 10.54 15.51 -12.59
CA LYS A 49 11.72 15.06 -11.83
C LYS A 49 11.36 14.14 -10.66
N PHE A 50 10.23 14.38 -10.02
CA PHE A 50 9.73 13.53 -8.94
C PHE A 50 9.46 12.10 -9.40
N TYR A 51 8.79 11.93 -10.55
CA TYR A 51 8.51 10.61 -11.11
C TYR A 51 9.78 9.89 -11.58
N GLN A 52 10.75 10.64 -12.13
CA GLN A 52 12.07 10.08 -12.47
C GLN A 52 12.79 9.56 -11.22
N GLU A 53 12.77 10.30 -10.12
CA GLU A 53 13.44 9.91 -8.88
C GLU A 53 12.81 8.68 -8.24
N ILE A 54 11.47 8.61 -8.13
CA ILE A 54 10.79 7.43 -7.57
C ILE A 54 10.98 6.21 -8.47
N GLY A 55 11.01 6.40 -9.79
CA GLY A 55 11.30 5.34 -10.76
C GLY A 55 12.72 4.79 -10.57
N ARG A 56 13.72 5.68 -10.45
CA ARG A 56 15.11 5.31 -10.16
C ARG A 56 15.22 4.52 -8.85
N LYS A 57 14.65 5.04 -7.76
CA LYS A 57 14.66 4.39 -6.43
C LYS A 57 14.02 2.99 -6.47
N GLY A 58 12.92 2.83 -7.22
CA GLY A 58 12.26 1.55 -7.44
C GLY A 58 13.17 0.55 -8.19
N GLY A 59 13.83 1.01 -9.25
CA GLY A 59 14.80 0.22 -10.02
C GLY A 59 16.00 -0.23 -9.18
N GLU A 60 16.61 0.69 -8.42
CA GLU A 60 17.74 0.41 -7.53
C GLU A 60 17.38 -0.62 -6.46
N SER A 61 16.18 -0.50 -5.87
CA SER A 61 15.68 -1.45 -4.86
C SER A 61 15.55 -2.86 -5.42
N ARG A 62 15.05 -3.00 -6.65
CA ARG A 62 14.97 -4.30 -7.34
C ARG A 62 16.35 -4.88 -7.66
N SER A 63 17.27 -4.04 -8.16
CA SER A 63 18.65 -4.44 -8.48
C SER A 63 19.39 -4.92 -7.24
N ASN A 64 19.31 -4.18 -6.13
CA ASN A 64 19.95 -4.55 -4.87
C ASN A 64 19.39 -5.86 -4.30
N ARG A 65 18.07 -6.07 -4.40
CA ARG A 65 17.44 -7.34 -4.01
C ARG A 65 17.97 -8.50 -4.87
N ALA A 66 18.08 -8.33 -6.18
CA ALA A 66 18.62 -9.34 -7.08
C ALA A 66 20.08 -9.71 -6.74
N LYS A 67 20.94 -8.70 -6.52
CA LYS A 67 22.33 -8.89 -6.08
C LYS A 67 22.46 -9.61 -4.74
N LYS A 68 21.59 -9.30 -3.78
CA LYS A 68 21.55 -9.99 -2.47
C LYS A 68 21.17 -11.46 -2.64
N ASN A 69 20.17 -11.74 -3.48
CA ASN A 69 19.71 -13.09 -3.75
C ASN A 69 20.75 -13.93 -4.48
N SER A 70 21.47 -13.37 -5.46
CA SER A 70 22.55 -14.08 -6.15
C SER A 70 23.71 -14.42 -5.20
N ARG A 71 24.10 -13.47 -4.33
CA ARG A 71 25.11 -13.70 -3.28
C ARG A 71 24.67 -14.77 -2.27
N ALA A 72 23.40 -14.77 -1.86
CA ALA A 72 22.85 -15.78 -0.96
C ALA A 72 22.83 -17.19 -1.60
N LYS A 73 22.48 -17.28 -2.89
CA LYS A 73 22.53 -18.53 -3.66
C LYS A 73 23.97 -19.06 -3.78
N GLY A 74 24.94 -18.20 -4.08
CA GLY A 74 26.36 -18.59 -4.13
C GLY A 74 26.89 -19.10 -2.79
N LYS A 75 26.54 -18.45 -1.67
CA LYS A 75 26.91 -18.92 -0.32
C LYS A 75 26.27 -20.26 0.04
N LEU A 76 25.03 -20.51 -0.38
CA LEU A 76 24.34 -21.78 -0.14
C LEU A 76 24.92 -22.91 -0.99
N ALA A 77 25.30 -22.64 -2.24
CA ALA A 77 25.96 -23.61 -3.11
C ALA A 77 27.34 -24.02 -2.58
N GLY A 78 28.15 -23.06 -2.11
CA GLY A 78 29.45 -23.35 -1.51
C GLY A 78 29.38 -24.16 -0.21
N ARG A 79 28.35 -23.97 0.61
CA ARG A 79 28.13 -24.74 1.85
C ARG A 79 27.61 -26.16 1.63
N LYS A 80 27.13 -26.50 0.42
CA LYS A 80 26.69 -27.86 0.07
C LYS A 80 27.79 -28.69 -0.60
N ALA A 81 28.91 -28.08 -0.96
CA ALA A 81 30.04 -28.73 -1.64
C ALA A 81 31.17 -29.15 -0.66
N THR A 82 30.92 -29.07 0.64
CA THR A 82 31.76 -29.54 1.74
C THR A 82 30.99 -30.57 2.54
#